data_AF-A0ABD1JE21-F1
#
_entry.id   AF-A0ABD1JE21-F1
#
_cell.length_a   1.000
_cell.length_b   1.000
_cell.length_c   1.000
_cell.angle_alpha   90.00
_cell.angle_beta   90.00
_cell.angle_gamma   90.00
#
_symmetry.space_group_name_H-M   'P 1'
#
loop_
_entity.id
_entity.type
_entity.pdbx_description
1 polymer ?
#
loop_
_entity_poly.entity_id
_entity_poly.type
_entity_poly.pdbx_seq_one_letter_code
_entity_poly.pdbx_strand_id
1 'polypeptide(L)'
;MIQSRDGDKVTVDTEFGKEADVHPQNPPKFDKIEDMAMFTFLHEPAVLFNLKERYAAWMIYTYSGLFCVTVNPYKWLPVYNQEVVLAYRGKKRAEAPPHIFSISDNAYQYMLSDADKVSYLMGLNSADLIKSLCHPRVKVGNEWVTKGQNVQQVYYSLGALSKSVYEKMFLWMVVRINQSLDTKQPRQYFIGVLDIAGFEIFDFNTFEQLCINFTNEKLQQFFNHHMFVLEQEEYKKEGIEWEFIDFGMDLQACIDLIEKPMGIMSILEEECMFPKASDATFKAKLYDNHLWKSNYFQKPRIVKGKPEAHFSLVHYAGTVDYNITNWLVKNKDPLNETVVGLYQKSTMKLLSNLFAGYTGADCADGGGGGGGKGKDGGKKKKLSFFQTVSALHRENLNKLMTNLRSTHPHFVRCIIPNETKTPGAMENPLVMHQLRCNGVLEGIRICRKGFPNRILYGDFKQR
;
A
#
# COMPACT_ATOMS: atom_id res chain seq x y z
N MET A 1 -49.41 -6.59 30.23
CA MET A 1 -49.41 -5.12 30.48
C MET A 1 -48.83 -4.85 31.87
N ILE A 2 -48.22 -3.67 32.12
CA ILE A 2 -47.67 -3.34 33.45
C ILE A 2 -48.83 -3.17 34.45
N GLN A 3 -48.79 -3.91 35.55
CA GLN A 3 -49.83 -3.87 36.59
C GLN A 3 -49.43 -2.97 37.77
N SER A 4 -48.16 -3.02 38.19
CA SER A 4 -47.64 -2.16 39.27
C SER A 4 -46.13 -1.91 39.12
N ARG A 5 -45.65 -0.85 39.78
CA ARG A 5 -44.23 -0.49 39.82
C ARG A 5 -43.85 -0.16 41.27
N ASP A 6 -42.86 -0.86 41.80
CA ASP A 6 -42.35 -0.70 43.16
C ASP A 6 -40.82 -0.46 43.09
N GLY A 7 -40.43 0.82 43.12
CA GLY A 7 -39.05 1.24 42.91
C GLY A 7 -38.49 0.76 41.56
N ASP A 8 -37.40 -0.03 41.61
CA ASP A 8 -36.74 -0.61 40.44
C ASP A 8 -37.40 -1.91 39.94
N LYS A 9 -38.43 -2.41 40.63
CA LYS A 9 -39.15 -3.62 40.24
C LYS A 9 -40.47 -3.28 39.54
N VAL A 10 -40.74 -3.96 38.43
CA VAL A 10 -41.97 -3.80 37.64
C VAL A 10 -42.71 -5.14 37.61
N THR A 11 -43.99 -5.13 38.01
CA THR A 11 -44.86 -6.31 37.89
C THR A 11 -45.60 -6.24 36.57
N VAL A 12 -45.33 -7.20 35.69
CA VAL A 12 -45.91 -7.26 34.34
C VAL A 12 -46.75 -8.52 34.20
N ASP A 13 -47.95 -8.35 33.65
CA ASP A 13 -48.79 -9.46 33.24
C ASP A 13 -48.26 -10.04 31.92
N THR A 14 -47.79 -11.29 31.96
CA THR A 14 -47.22 -12.02 30.82
C THR A 14 -47.91 -13.38 30.68
N GLU A 15 -48.04 -13.90 29.45
CA GLU A 15 -48.65 -15.22 29.21
C GLU A 15 -47.88 -16.39 29.84
N PHE A 16 -46.63 -16.20 30.33
CA PHE A 16 -45.75 -17.28 30.78
C PHE A 16 -44.94 -17.01 32.07
N GLY A 17 -45.23 -15.94 32.82
CA GLY A 17 -44.81 -15.76 34.23
C GLY A 17 -43.29 -15.82 34.54
N LYS A 18 -42.42 -15.18 33.74
CA LYS A 18 -40.97 -15.10 34.02
C LYS A 18 -40.50 -13.68 34.36
N GLU A 19 -39.48 -13.58 35.21
CA GLU A 19 -38.69 -12.36 35.41
C GLU A 19 -37.93 -12.02 34.12
N ALA A 20 -38.12 -10.81 33.60
CA ALA A 20 -37.48 -10.34 32.37
C ALA A 20 -37.31 -8.82 32.39
N ASP A 21 -36.32 -8.32 31.65
CA ASP A 21 -36.12 -6.89 31.45
C ASP A 21 -37.31 -6.27 30.70
N VAL A 22 -37.80 -5.14 31.21
CA VAL A 22 -38.97 -4.44 30.66
C VAL A 22 -38.51 -3.41 29.63
N HIS A 23 -38.88 -3.64 28.37
CA HIS A 23 -38.60 -2.70 27.28
C HIS A 23 -39.85 -1.93 26.86
N PRO A 24 -39.74 -0.64 26.50
CA PRO A 24 -40.87 0.16 26.02
C PRO A 24 -41.38 -0.36 24.67
N GLN A 25 -42.70 -0.56 24.54
CA GLN A 25 -43.31 -0.98 23.28
C GLN A 25 -43.35 0.20 22.30
N ASN A 26 -42.96 -0.04 21.03
CA ASN A 26 -43.12 0.97 20.00
C ASN A 26 -44.63 1.21 19.74
N PRO A 27 -45.05 2.46 19.45
CA PRO A 27 -46.43 2.75 19.11
C PRO A 27 -46.95 1.93 17.91
N PRO A 28 -48.25 1.60 17.83
CA PRO A 28 -48.82 0.77 16.76
C PRO A 28 -48.58 1.28 15.32
N LYS A 29 -48.27 2.58 15.15
CA LYS A 29 -47.87 3.14 13.86
C LYS A 29 -46.60 2.49 13.25
N PHE A 30 -45.83 1.78 14.06
CA PHE A 30 -44.62 1.06 13.65
C PHE A 30 -44.87 -0.43 13.39
N ASP A 31 -46.12 -0.89 13.45
CA ASP A 31 -46.46 -2.28 13.16
C ASP A 31 -46.13 -2.62 11.71
N LYS A 32 -45.42 -3.73 11.52
CA LYS A 32 -44.98 -4.22 10.21
C LYS A 32 -44.19 -3.17 9.43
N ILE A 33 -43.44 -2.31 10.08
CA ILE A 33 -42.65 -1.28 9.39
C ILE A 33 -41.63 -1.90 8.44
N GLU A 34 -41.45 -1.24 7.30
CA GLU A 34 -40.53 -1.67 6.25
C GLU A 34 -39.06 -1.46 6.62
N ASP A 35 -38.74 -0.41 7.39
CA ASP A 35 -37.39 -0.14 7.91
C ASP A 35 -37.39 -0.02 9.43
N MET A 36 -36.75 -0.98 10.08
CA MET A 36 -36.63 -1.05 11.54
C MET A 36 -35.69 0.02 12.11
N ALA A 37 -34.85 0.65 11.29
CA ALA A 37 -34.06 1.82 11.72
C ALA A 37 -34.93 3.04 12.06
N MET A 38 -36.21 3.03 11.67
CA MET A 38 -37.16 4.09 11.98
C MET A 38 -37.86 3.91 13.34
N PHE A 39 -37.58 2.82 14.08
CA PHE A 39 -38.15 2.65 15.41
C PHE A 39 -37.75 3.78 16.35
N THR A 40 -38.71 4.23 17.16
CA THR A 40 -38.43 5.21 18.22
C THR A 40 -37.65 4.58 19.37
N PHE A 41 -38.00 3.33 19.73
CA PHE A 41 -37.29 2.54 20.73
C PHE A 41 -36.67 1.32 20.03
N LEU A 42 -35.36 1.30 19.89
CA LEU A 42 -34.63 0.21 19.24
C LEU A 42 -34.06 -0.74 20.28
N HIS A 43 -34.66 -1.93 20.39
CA HIS A 43 -34.23 -3.03 21.26
C HIS A 43 -34.55 -4.37 20.61
N GLU A 44 -33.93 -5.45 21.10
CA GLU A 44 -34.06 -6.79 20.52
C GLU A 44 -35.52 -7.28 20.44
N PRO A 45 -36.37 -7.10 21.48
CA PRO A 45 -37.78 -7.49 21.40
C PRO A 45 -38.58 -6.75 20.33
N ALA A 46 -38.34 -5.46 20.09
CA ALA A 46 -39.04 -4.70 19.05
C ALA A 46 -38.71 -5.21 17.65
N VAL A 47 -37.43 -5.50 17.39
CA VAL A 47 -36.97 -6.08 16.13
C VAL A 47 -37.58 -7.47 15.94
N LEU A 48 -37.52 -8.32 16.96
CA LEU A 48 -38.08 -9.67 16.93
C LEU A 48 -39.60 -9.66 16.66
N PHE A 49 -40.34 -8.80 17.37
CA PHE A 49 -41.79 -8.67 17.20
C PHE A 49 -42.15 -8.26 15.78
N ASN A 50 -41.48 -7.24 15.23
CA ASN A 50 -41.75 -6.79 13.86
C ASN A 50 -41.40 -7.84 12.81
N LEU A 51 -40.26 -8.53 12.95
CA LEU A 51 -39.89 -9.63 12.06
C LEU A 51 -40.91 -10.78 12.12
N LYS A 52 -41.39 -11.11 13.33
CA LYS A 52 -42.42 -12.15 13.54
C LYS A 52 -43.74 -11.77 12.87
N GLU A 53 -44.24 -10.56 13.09
CA GLU A 53 -45.49 -10.07 12.50
C GLU A 53 -45.41 -9.93 10.97
N ARG A 54 -44.26 -9.49 10.45
CA ARG A 54 -44.02 -9.41 9.00
C ARG A 54 -43.93 -10.78 8.37
N TYR A 55 -43.21 -11.72 9.00
CA TYR A 55 -43.11 -13.09 8.55
C TYR A 55 -44.47 -13.81 8.56
N ALA A 56 -45.27 -13.62 9.62
CA ALA A 56 -46.64 -14.16 9.70
C ALA A 56 -47.54 -13.63 8.57
N ALA A 57 -47.27 -12.43 8.07
CA ALA A 57 -47.93 -11.83 6.92
C ALA A 57 -47.23 -12.12 5.57
N TRP A 58 -46.33 -13.09 5.52
CA TRP A 58 -45.56 -13.50 4.32
C TRP A 58 -44.62 -12.43 3.73
N MET A 59 -44.27 -11.40 4.50
CA MET A 59 -43.29 -10.38 4.13
C MET A 59 -41.90 -10.80 4.63
N ILE A 60 -41.16 -11.52 3.79
CA ILE A 60 -39.89 -12.15 4.15
C ILE A 60 -38.69 -11.19 4.18
N TYR A 61 -38.80 -10.01 3.57
CA TYR A 61 -37.75 -8.99 3.52
C TYR A 61 -38.13 -7.79 4.40
N THR A 62 -37.18 -7.29 5.19
CA THR A 62 -37.35 -6.11 6.05
C THR A 62 -36.05 -5.31 6.09
N TYR A 63 -36.10 -4.00 5.88
CA TYR A 63 -34.91 -3.16 6.00
C TYR A 63 -34.50 -2.94 7.47
N SER A 64 -33.20 -2.79 7.68
CA SER A 64 -32.59 -2.39 8.94
C SER A 64 -31.47 -1.39 8.61
N GLY A 65 -31.85 -0.14 8.32
CA GLY A 65 -30.91 0.87 7.85
C GLY A 65 -30.36 0.52 6.47
N LEU A 66 -29.04 0.35 6.34
CA LEU A 66 -28.39 -0.02 5.06
C LEU A 66 -28.54 -1.50 4.69
N PHE A 67 -28.98 -2.34 5.64
CA PHE A 67 -29.10 -3.78 5.45
C PHE A 67 -30.54 -4.21 5.15
N CYS A 68 -30.71 -5.37 4.52
CA CYS A 68 -32.00 -6.03 4.36
C CYS A 68 -31.95 -7.38 5.10
N VAL A 69 -32.79 -7.51 6.12
CA VAL A 69 -32.97 -8.73 6.91
C VAL A 69 -33.97 -9.62 6.19
N THR A 70 -33.64 -10.90 6.07
CA THR A 70 -34.50 -11.90 5.42
C THR A 70 -34.85 -13.03 6.38
N VAL A 71 -36.12 -13.44 6.38
CA VAL A 71 -36.60 -14.62 7.12
C VAL A 71 -37.03 -15.66 6.09
N ASN A 72 -36.36 -16.81 6.08
CA ASN A 72 -36.56 -17.83 5.04
C ASN A 72 -37.98 -18.44 5.11
N PRO A 73 -38.80 -18.34 4.05
CA PRO A 73 -40.16 -18.90 4.04
C PRO A 73 -40.22 -20.43 3.85
N TYR A 74 -39.12 -21.07 3.46
CA TYR A 74 -39.06 -22.49 3.06
C TYR A 74 -40.12 -22.89 2.01
N LYS A 75 -40.60 -21.92 1.23
CA LYS A 75 -41.66 -22.09 0.24
C LYS A 75 -41.39 -21.20 -0.96
N TRP A 76 -41.78 -21.66 -2.15
CA TRP A 76 -41.69 -20.87 -3.36
C TRP A 76 -42.71 -19.74 -3.31
N LEU A 77 -42.23 -18.49 -3.35
CA LEU A 77 -43.07 -17.29 -3.41
C LEU A 77 -42.94 -16.65 -4.80
N PRO A 78 -44.01 -16.06 -5.37
CA PRO A 78 -43.98 -15.42 -6.70
C PRO A 78 -43.22 -14.09 -6.74
N VAL A 79 -42.35 -13.81 -5.75
CA VAL A 79 -41.62 -12.55 -5.59
C VAL A 79 -40.40 -12.43 -6.52
N TYR A 80 -40.03 -13.51 -7.21
CA TYR A 80 -38.92 -13.52 -8.17
C TYR A 80 -39.37 -13.47 -9.64
N ASN A 81 -40.67 -13.31 -9.89
CA ASN A 81 -41.21 -13.27 -11.24
C ASN A 81 -40.72 -12.04 -12.01
N GLN A 82 -40.71 -12.13 -13.35
CA GLN A 82 -40.24 -11.05 -14.23
C GLN A 82 -41.00 -9.73 -14.02
N GLU A 83 -42.29 -9.79 -13.70
CA GLU A 83 -43.11 -8.61 -13.38
C GLU A 83 -42.58 -7.86 -12.15
N VAL A 84 -42.14 -8.61 -11.13
CA VAL A 84 -41.54 -8.03 -9.92
C VAL A 84 -40.19 -7.42 -10.26
N VAL A 85 -39.35 -8.10 -11.03
CA VAL A 85 -38.06 -7.53 -11.50
C VAL A 85 -38.26 -6.18 -12.20
N LEU A 86 -39.25 -6.10 -13.10
CA LEU A 86 -39.58 -4.86 -13.81
C LEU A 86 -40.14 -3.79 -12.89
N ALA A 87 -40.96 -4.16 -11.89
CA ALA A 87 -41.53 -3.22 -10.92
C ALA A 87 -40.48 -2.59 -10.00
N TYR A 88 -39.33 -3.25 -9.78
CA TYR A 88 -38.23 -2.76 -8.96
C TYR A 88 -37.11 -2.07 -9.74
N ARG A 89 -37.05 -2.28 -11.07
CA ARG A 89 -36.02 -1.67 -11.92
C ARG A 89 -36.15 -0.14 -11.93
N GLY A 90 -35.09 0.56 -11.58
CA GLY A 90 -35.06 2.02 -11.60
C GLY A 90 -35.71 2.72 -10.40
N LYS A 91 -36.26 2.00 -9.42
CA LYS A 91 -36.98 2.60 -8.28
C LYS A 91 -36.07 2.91 -7.10
N LYS A 92 -36.31 4.06 -6.46
CA LYS A 92 -35.62 4.39 -5.20
C LYS A 92 -36.14 3.51 -4.07
N ARG A 93 -35.30 3.30 -3.06
CA ARG A 93 -35.66 2.53 -1.85
C ARG A 93 -36.94 3.00 -1.15
N ALA A 94 -37.25 4.30 -1.19
CA ALA A 94 -38.48 4.84 -0.58
C ALA A 94 -39.75 4.59 -1.42
N GLU A 95 -39.60 4.16 -2.68
CA GLU A 95 -40.69 4.01 -3.66
C GLU A 95 -41.10 2.54 -3.86
N ALA A 96 -40.40 1.60 -3.20
CA ALA A 96 -40.63 0.18 -3.33
C ALA A 96 -40.42 -0.53 -1.98
N PRO A 97 -41.25 -1.53 -1.65
CA PRO A 97 -41.14 -2.24 -0.38
C PRO A 97 -39.82 -3.03 -0.29
N PRO A 98 -39.44 -3.52 0.91
CA PRO A 98 -38.20 -4.25 1.07
C PRO A 98 -38.12 -5.48 0.17
N HIS A 99 -37.07 -5.54 -0.65
CA HIS A 99 -36.79 -6.67 -1.52
C HIS A 99 -35.32 -6.70 -1.94
N ILE A 100 -34.82 -7.89 -2.28
CA ILE A 100 -33.45 -8.05 -2.79
C ILE A 100 -33.22 -7.26 -4.08
N PHE A 101 -34.23 -7.15 -4.94
CA PHE A 101 -34.14 -6.36 -6.18
C PHE A 101 -33.97 -4.87 -5.94
N SER A 102 -34.60 -4.30 -4.91
CA SER A 102 -34.38 -2.91 -4.51
C SER A 102 -32.94 -2.69 -4.04
N ILE A 103 -32.38 -3.62 -3.25
CA ILE A 103 -30.98 -3.53 -2.81
C ILE A 103 -30.03 -3.59 -4.02
N SER A 104 -30.25 -4.52 -4.94
CA SER A 104 -29.43 -4.66 -6.15
C SER A 104 -29.57 -3.47 -7.10
N ASP A 105 -30.78 -2.95 -7.33
CA ASP A 105 -30.99 -1.79 -8.21
C ASP A 105 -30.42 -0.51 -7.61
N ASN A 106 -30.61 -0.26 -6.31
CA ASN A 106 -30.01 0.91 -5.65
C ASN A 106 -28.48 0.80 -5.63
N ALA A 107 -27.91 -0.39 -5.37
CA ALA A 107 -26.47 -0.59 -5.48
C ALA A 107 -25.96 -0.32 -6.91
N TYR A 108 -26.71 -0.73 -7.93
CA TYR A 108 -26.40 -0.46 -9.33
C TYR A 108 -26.52 1.03 -9.67
N GLN A 109 -27.55 1.73 -9.18
CA GLN A 109 -27.73 3.17 -9.37
C GLN A 109 -26.63 4.00 -8.68
N TYR A 110 -26.25 3.64 -7.45
CA TYR A 110 -25.13 4.28 -6.76
C TYR A 110 -23.82 4.06 -7.51
N MET A 111 -23.58 2.83 -7.99
CA MET A 111 -22.41 2.53 -8.80
C MET A 111 -22.37 3.36 -10.10
N LEU A 112 -23.49 3.49 -10.81
CA LEU A 112 -23.59 4.33 -12.00
C LEU A 112 -23.36 5.81 -11.66
N SER A 113 -23.99 6.32 -10.59
CA SER A 113 -23.82 7.71 -10.17
C SER A 113 -22.38 8.04 -9.80
N ASP A 114 -21.67 7.13 -9.12
CA ASP A 114 -20.29 7.36 -8.72
C ASP A 114 -19.32 7.19 -9.89
N ALA A 115 -19.55 6.22 -10.76
CA ALA A 115 -18.81 6.10 -12.01
C ALA A 115 -18.98 7.34 -12.90
N ASP A 116 -20.21 7.87 -13.02
CA ASP A 116 -20.50 9.10 -13.77
C ASP A 116 -19.74 10.31 -13.22
N LYS A 117 -19.70 10.47 -11.89
CA LYS A 117 -18.94 11.56 -11.24
C LYS A 117 -17.43 11.42 -11.53
N VAL A 118 -16.87 10.22 -11.34
CA VAL A 118 -15.44 9.98 -11.58
C VAL A 118 -15.09 10.18 -13.05
N SER A 119 -15.90 9.64 -13.95
CA SER A 119 -15.74 9.82 -15.39
C SER A 119 -15.84 11.27 -15.82
N TYR A 120 -16.78 12.03 -15.27
CA TYR A 120 -16.89 13.47 -15.51
C TYR A 120 -15.61 14.21 -15.09
N LEU A 121 -15.13 13.99 -13.86
CA LEU A 121 -13.92 14.62 -13.33
C LEU A 121 -12.66 14.23 -14.11
N MET A 122 -12.58 12.98 -14.56
CA MET A 122 -11.45 12.46 -15.34
C MET A 122 -11.58 12.74 -16.84
N GLY A 123 -12.68 13.35 -17.30
CA GLY A 123 -12.91 13.65 -18.72
C GLY A 123 -13.08 12.40 -19.60
N LEU A 124 -13.75 11.37 -19.08
CA LEU A 124 -13.96 10.05 -19.69
C LEU A 124 -15.45 9.76 -19.93
N ASN A 125 -15.74 8.77 -20.76
CA ASN A 125 -17.08 8.20 -20.87
C ASN A 125 -17.31 7.15 -19.77
N SER A 126 -18.40 7.26 -19.02
CA SER A 126 -18.76 6.37 -17.92
C SER A 126 -19.03 4.93 -18.36
N ALA A 127 -19.77 4.74 -19.44
CA ALA A 127 -20.07 3.41 -19.98
C ALA A 127 -18.79 2.69 -20.43
N ASP A 128 -17.88 3.40 -21.09
CA ASP A 128 -16.60 2.83 -21.53
C ASP A 128 -15.68 2.50 -20.35
N LEU A 129 -15.68 3.33 -19.30
CA LEU A 129 -14.92 3.08 -18.07
C LEU A 129 -15.40 1.80 -17.38
N ILE A 130 -16.70 1.67 -17.13
CA ILE A 130 -17.29 0.49 -16.49
C ILE A 130 -17.04 -0.76 -17.35
N LYS A 131 -17.25 -0.67 -18.67
CA LYS A 131 -16.99 -1.77 -19.59
C LYS A 131 -15.52 -2.20 -19.55
N SER A 132 -14.59 -1.26 -19.52
CA SER A 132 -13.15 -1.54 -19.51
C SER A 132 -12.67 -2.12 -18.17
N LEU A 133 -13.33 -1.77 -17.06
CA LEU A 133 -13.05 -2.34 -15.75
C LEU A 133 -13.58 -3.77 -15.64
N CYS A 134 -14.84 -4.02 -16.03
CA CYS A 134 -15.46 -5.34 -15.90
C CYS A 134 -15.02 -6.32 -17.00
N HIS A 135 -14.80 -5.81 -18.21
CA HIS A 135 -14.51 -6.57 -19.43
C HIS A 135 -13.32 -5.97 -20.19
N PRO A 136 -12.12 -5.91 -19.57
CA PRO A 136 -10.92 -5.45 -20.26
C PRO A 136 -10.62 -6.31 -21.49
N ARG A 137 -10.08 -5.64 -22.52
CA ARG A 137 -9.51 -6.29 -23.69
C ARG A 137 -8.06 -6.60 -23.37
N VAL A 138 -7.72 -7.87 -23.31
CA VAL A 138 -6.37 -8.36 -23.02
C VAL A 138 -5.81 -9.00 -24.29
N LYS A 139 -4.56 -8.70 -24.60
CA LYS A 139 -3.86 -9.33 -25.72
C LYS A 139 -3.41 -10.72 -25.29
N VAL A 140 -3.84 -11.76 -25.99
CA VAL A 140 -3.42 -13.15 -25.76
C VAL A 140 -2.75 -13.63 -27.04
N GLY A 141 -1.41 -13.71 -27.02
CA GLY A 141 -0.62 -13.92 -28.24
C GLY A 141 -0.77 -12.73 -29.20
N ASN A 142 -1.27 -12.98 -30.41
CA ASN A 142 -1.49 -11.94 -31.43
C ASN A 142 -2.93 -11.39 -31.47
N GLU A 143 -3.85 -11.94 -30.68
CA GLU A 143 -5.27 -11.57 -30.72
C GLU A 143 -5.71 -10.81 -29.47
N TRP A 144 -6.73 -9.97 -29.61
CA TRP A 144 -7.35 -9.24 -28.50
C TRP A 144 -8.61 -9.95 -28.04
N VAL A 145 -8.57 -10.50 -26.83
CA VAL A 145 -9.70 -11.22 -26.23
C VAL A 145 -10.33 -10.38 -25.13
N THR A 146 -11.65 -10.36 -25.06
CA THR A 146 -12.37 -9.72 -23.97
C THR A 146 -12.46 -10.68 -22.79
N LYS A 147 -11.94 -10.30 -21.63
CA LYS A 147 -11.91 -11.15 -20.44
C LYS A 147 -12.81 -10.53 -19.36
N GLY A 148 -13.79 -11.30 -18.88
CA GLY A 148 -14.58 -10.91 -17.70
C GLY A 148 -13.75 -10.99 -16.42
N GLN A 149 -13.94 -10.02 -15.53
CA GLN A 149 -13.29 -9.99 -14.21
C GLN A 149 -14.27 -10.35 -13.08
N ASN A 150 -13.75 -10.98 -12.03
CA ASN A 150 -14.51 -11.15 -10.79
C ASN A 150 -14.47 -9.87 -9.94
N VAL A 151 -15.34 -9.81 -8.92
CA VAL A 151 -15.50 -8.62 -8.06
C VAL A 151 -14.17 -8.20 -7.40
N GLN A 152 -13.39 -9.15 -6.87
CA GLN A 152 -12.11 -8.87 -6.21
C GLN A 152 -11.07 -8.30 -7.18
N GLN A 153 -11.03 -8.81 -8.42
CA GLN A 153 -10.13 -8.33 -9.48
C GLN A 153 -10.47 -6.90 -9.89
N VAL A 154 -11.75 -6.55 -9.99
CA VAL A 154 -12.18 -5.17 -10.28
C VAL A 154 -11.77 -4.23 -9.15
N TYR A 155 -11.99 -4.59 -7.88
CA TYR A 155 -11.53 -3.79 -6.75
C TYR A 155 -10.01 -3.60 -6.73
N TYR A 156 -9.26 -4.66 -7.02
CA TYR A 156 -7.80 -4.58 -7.13
C TYR A 156 -7.38 -3.62 -8.25
N SER A 157 -7.99 -3.75 -9.44
CA SER A 157 -7.72 -2.88 -10.58
C SER A 157 -8.04 -1.41 -10.27
N LEU A 158 -9.16 -1.14 -9.58
CA LEU A 158 -9.52 0.21 -9.15
C LEU A 158 -8.48 0.81 -8.19
N GLY A 159 -8.01 0.00 -7.23
CA GLY A 159 -6.95 0.41 -6.31
C GLY A 159 -5.63 0.70 -7.02
N ALA A 160 -5.22 -0.16 -7.96
CA ALA A 160 -4.01 0.03 -8.76
C ALA A 160 -4.07 1.29 -9.64
N LEU A 161 -5.20 1.50 -10.34
CA LEU A 161 -5.42 2.71 -11.14
C LEU A 161 -5.39 3.98 -10.29
N SER A 162 -6.04 3.96 -9.12
CA SER A 162 -6.07 5.12 -8.21
C SER A 162 -4.66 5.46 -7.69
N LYS A 163 -3.89 4.44 -7.28
CA LYS A 163 -2.48 4.60 -6.88
C LYS A 163 -1.65 5.19 -8.02
N SER A 164 -1.78 4.66 -9.24
CA SER A 164 -1.01 5.11 -10.39
C SER A 164 -1.35 6.56 -10.79
N VAL A 165 -2.64 6.94 -10.78
CA VAL A 165 -3.05 8.32 -11.03
C VAL A 165 -2.43 9.25 -9.98
N TYR A 166 -2.51 8.89 -8.69
CA TYR A 166 -1.95 9.69 -7.60
C TYR A 166 -0.44 9.83 -7.71
N GLU A 167 0.29 8.73 -7.91
CA GLU A 167 1.74 8.72 -8.05
C GLU A 167 2.20 9.58 -9.24
N LYS A 168 1.62 9.38 -10.42
CA LYS A 168 1.97 10.15 -11.62
C LYS A 168 1.66 11.63 -11.44
N MET A 169 0.52 11.97 -10.82
CA MET A 169 0.17 13.34 -10.51
C MET A 169 1.16 13.96 -9.52
N PHE A 170 1.54 13.25 -8.47
CA PHE A 170 2.52 13.70 -7.48
C PHE A 170 3.89 13.95 -8.12
N LEU A 171 4.39 13.00 -8.92
CA LEU A 171 5.65 13.16 -9.66
C LEU A 171 5.59 14.32 -10.64
N TRP A 172 4.47 14.51 -11.33
CA TRP A 172 4.27 15.67 -12.19
C TRP A 172 4.31 16.97 -11.40
N MET A 173 3.66 17.04 -10.23
CA MET A 173 3.74 18.21 -9.35
C MET A 173 5.18 18.52 -8.94
N VAL A 174 5.96 17.50 -8.54
CA VAL A 174 7.38 17.66 -8.21
C VAL A 174 8.16 18.24 -9.39
N VAL A 175 7.96 17.71 -10.60
CA VAL A 175 8.60 18.23 -11.82
C VAL A 175 8.22 19.69 -12.08
N ARG A 176 6.93 20.05 -11.93
CA ARG A 176 6.46 21.43 -12.15
C ARG A 176 6.98 22.40 -11.10
N ILE A 177 7.06 21.99 -9.84
CA ILE A 177 7.65 22.78 -8.76
C ILE A 177 9.15 22.99 -9.05
N ASN A 178 9.88 21.93 -9.40
CA ASN A 178 11.30 22.01 -9.74
C ASN A 178 11.56 22.93 -10.93
N GLN A 179 10.75 22.84 -11.99
CA GLN A 179 10.83 23.76 -13.14
C GLN A 179 10.57 25.22 -12.76
N SER A 180 9.71 25.47 -11.78
CA SER A 180 9.36 26.83 -11.33
C SER A 180 10.43 27.41 -10.40
N LEU A 181 11.15 26.55 -9.66
CA LEU A 181 12.27 26.91 -8.78
C LEU A 181 13.62 26.97 -9.52
N ASP A 182 13.68 26.51 -10.76
CA ASP A 182 14.90 26.55 -11.57
C ASP A 182 15.19 27.97 -12.06
N THR A 183 16.45 28.40 -11.95
CA THR A 183 16.88 29.77 -12.27
C THR A 183 18.05 29.74 -13.23
N LYS A 184 18.08 30.64 -14.21
CA LYS A 184 19.16 30.71 -15.23
C LYS A 184 20.55 31.11 -14.69
N GLN A 185 20.67 31.52 -13.44
CA GLN A 185 21.94 31.92 -12.86
C GLN A 185 22.84 30.70 -12.60
N PRO A 186 24.15 30.80 -12.89
CA PRO A 186 25.08 29.70 -12.62
C PRO A 186 25.21 29.48 -11.11
N ARG A 187 25.18 28.21 -10.68
CA ARG A 187 25.34 27.80 -9.28
C ARG A 187 26.62 26.98 -9.15
N GLN A 188 27.48 27.35 -8.19
CA GLN A 188 28.75 26.64 -7.94
C GLN A 188 28.63 25.57 -6.84
N TYR A 189 27.69 25.76 -5.91
CA TYR A 189 27.51 24.90 -4.74
C TYR A 189 26.03 24.57 -4.54
N PHE A 190 25.75 23.45 -3.89
CA PHE A 190 24.41 23.08 -3.46
C PHE A 190 24.47 22.43 -2.07
N ILE A 191 23.36 22.50 -1.34
CA ILE A 191 23.13 21.73 -0.13
C ILE A 191 21.98 20.77 -0.43
N GLY A 192 22.23 19.47 -0.29
CA GLY A 192 21.20 18.45 -0.42
C GLY A 192 20.68 18.08 0.96
N VAL A 193 19.36 18.19 1.17
CA VAL A 193 18.70 17.70 2.38
C VAL A 193 17.99 16.40 2.02
N LEU A 194 18.44 15.29 2.62
CA LEU A 194 17.82 13.99 2.46
C LEU A 194 16.88 13.73 3.65
N ASP A 195 15.58 13.69 3.36
CA ASP A 195 14.54 13.31 4.33
C ASP A 195 13.92 11.99 3.88
N ILE A 196 14.13 10.95 4.67
CA ILE A 196 13.59 9.60 4.42
C ILE A 196 13.13 8.99 5.75
N ALA A 197 12.19 8.05 5.66
CA ALA A 197 11.80 7.23 6.80
C ALA A 197 13.01 6.43 7.32
N GLY A 198 13.08 6.28 8.64
CA GLY A 198 14.06 5.44 9.30
C GLY A 198 13.84 3.95 9.05
N PHE A 199 14.67 3.12 9.69
CA PHE A 199 14.52 1.67 9.62
C PHE A 199 13.21 1.23 10.31
N GLU A 200 12.38 0.45 9.61
CA GLU A 200 11.06 0.03 10.07
C GLU A 200 11.05 -1.47 10.42
N ILE A 201 10.60 -1.80 11.64
CA ILE A 201 10.40 -3.18 12.09
C ILE A 201 8.97 -3.31 12.60
N PHE A 202 8.09 -3.90 11.79
CA PHE A 202 6.72 -4.19 12.18
C PHE A 202 6.52 -5.69 12.40
N ASP A 203 5.36 -6.07 12.95
CA ASP A 203 4.94 -7.48 13.00
C ASP A 203 4.61 -8.05 11.61
N PHE A 204 4.30 -7.17 10.63
CA PHE A 204 4.01 -7.56 9.25
C PHE A 204 4.78 -6.68 8.27
N ASN A 205 5.93 -7.17 7.79
CA ASN A 205 6.77 -6.45 6.82
C ASN A 205 6.58 -7.04 5.42
N THR A 206 6.31 -6.19 4.43
CA THR A 206 6.18 -6.61 3.02
C THR A 206 7.24 -5.95 2.15
N PHE A 207 7.07 -6.04 0.83
CA PHE A 207 8.02 -5.55 -0.17
C PHE A 207 8.41 -4.06 0.03
N GLU A 208 7.45 -3.24 0.43
CA GLU A 208 7.63 -1.81 0.70
C GLU A 208 8.63 -1.59 1.84
N GLN A 209 8.48 -2.31 2.96
CA GLN A 209 9.44 -2.28 4.08
C GLN A 209 10.82 -2.77 3.65
N LEU A 210 10.91 -3.80 2.79
CA LEU A 210 12.22 -4.25 2.29
C LEU A 210 12.93 -3.12 1.52
N CYS A 211 12.22 -2.38 0.67
CA CYS A 211 12.78 -1.27 -0.08
C CYS A 211 13.26 -0.13 0.83
N ILE A 212 12.50 0.21 1.88
CA ILE A 212 12.86 1.22 2.88
C ILE A 212 14.06 0.78 3.71
N ASN A 213 14.03 -0.45 4.24
CA ASN A 213 15.10 -1.00 5.06
C ASN A 213 16.39 -1.17 4.26
N PHE A 214 16.30 -1.57 3.00
CA PHE A 214 17.45 -1.63 2.08
C PHE A 214 18.10 -0.25 1.85
N THR A 215 17.29 0.79 1.66
CA THR A 215 17.80 2.17 1.58
C THR A 215 18.51 2.58 2.86
N ASN A 216 17.92 2.29 4.02
CA ASN A 216 18.53 2.57 5.32
C ASN A 216 19.83 1.78 5.55
N GLU A 217 19.91 0.52 5.12
CA GLU A 217 21.13 -0.29 5.17
C GLU A 217 22.28 0.37 4.38
N LYS A 218 22.00 0.85 3.14
CA LYS A 218 23.02 1.54 2.32
C LYS A 218 23.43 2.88 2.90
N LEU A 219 22.50 3.63 3.49
CA LEU A 219 22.81 4.90 4.14
C LEU A 219 23.61 4.70 5.43
N GLN A 220 23.33 3.63 6.17
CA GLN A 220 24.12 3.25 7.33
C GLN A 220 25.53 2.82 6.91
N GLN A 221 25.68 2.04 5.84
CA GLN A 221 27.01 1.71 5.31
C GLN A 221 27.78 2.96 4.88
N PHE A 222 27.10 3.94 4.26
CA PHE A 222 27.70 5.22 3.91
C PHE A 222 28.11 6.04 5.14
N PHE A 223 27.27 6.07 6.18
CA PHE A 223 27.61 6.68 7.47
C PHE A 223 28.84 6.01 8.10
N ASN A 224 28.85 4.68 8.17
CA ASN A 224 29.98 3.90 8.71
C ASN A 224 31.26 4.20 7.92
N HIS A 225 31.20 4.16 6.58
CA HIS A 225 32.38 4.44 5.75
C HIS A 225 32.88 5.89 5.92
N HIS A 226 31.97 6.87 6.01
CA HIS A 226 32.35 8.27 6.17
C HIS A 226 32.88 8.59 7.57
N MET A 227 32.22 8.10 8.62
CA MET A 227 32.70 8.28 10.00
C MET A 227 33.99 7.51 10.27
N PHE A 228 34.19 6.32 9.70
CA PHE A 228 35.31 5.46 10.11
C PHE A 228 36.50 5.53 9.16
N VAL A 229 36.29 5.41 7.85
CA VAL A 229 37.39 5.29 6.89
C VAL A 229 37.92 6.68 6.56
N LEU A 230 37.04 7.60 6.18
CA LEU A 230 37.46 8.95 5.79
C LEU A 230 38.02 9.75 6.99
N GLU A 231 37.52 9.53 8.20
CA GLU A 231 38.08 10.17 9.40
C GLU A 231 39.50 9.66 9.72
N GLN A 232 39.74 8.35 9.62
CA GLN A 232 41.07 7.77 9.83
C GLN A 232 42.05 8.12 8.71
N GLU A 233 41.58 8.22 7.46
CA GLU A 233 42.39 8.71 6.34
C GLU A 233 42.81 10.17 6.54
N GLU A 234 41.93 11.01 7.10
CA GLU A 234 42.28 12.39 7.44
C GLU A 234 43.33 12.44 8.56
N TYR A 235 43.20 11.63 9.62
CA TYR A 235 44.23 11.54 10.67
C TYR A 235 45.59 11.10 10.12
N LYS A 236 45.60 10.13 9.20
CA LYS A 236 46.82 9.70 8.52
C LYS A 236 47.42 10.81 7.66
N LYS A 237 46.58 11.59 6.97
CA LYS A 237 47.00 12.71 6.12
C LYS A 237 47.55 13.88 6.93
N GLU A 238 46.95 14.17 8.08
CA GLU A 238 47.41 15.17 9.05
C GLU A 238 48.62 14.69 9.86
N GLY A 239 49.04 13.42 9.70
CA GLY A 239 50.20 12.85 10.40
C GLY A 239 49.97 12.62 11.90
N ILE A 240 48.73 12.48 12.33
CA ILE A 240 48.36 12.18 13.71
C ILE A 240 48.62 10.69 13.98
N GLU A 241 49.34 10.39 15.07
CA GLU A 241 49.51 9.00 15.52
C GLU A 241 48.16 8.41 15.93
N TRP A 242 47.63 7.53 15.09
CA TRP A 242 46.36 6.86 15.29
C TRP A 242 46.47 5.38 14.94
N GLU A 243 46.14 4.50 15.88
CA GLU A 243 46.05 3.07 15.61
C GLU A 243 44.78 2.78 14.81
N PHE A 244 44.93 2.09 13.68
CA PHE A 244 43.78 1.72 12.86
C PHE A 244 42.90 0.75 13.63
N ILE A 245 41.66 1.16 13.91
CA ILE A 245 40.68 0.31 14.56
C ILE A 245 39.71 -0.16 13.48
N ASP A 246 39.73 -1.46 13.19
CA ASP A 246 38.68 -2.09 12.40
C ASP A 246 37.45 -2.30 13.30
N PHE A 247 36.38 -1.56 13.00
CA PHE A 247 35.15 -1.60 13.78
C PHE A 247 34.22 -2.77 13.39
N GLY A 248 34.59 -3.61 12.42
CA GLY A 248 33.90 -4.87 12.12
C GLY A 248 32.43 -4.73 11.68
N MET A 249 31.98 -3.51 11.38
CA MET A 249 30.60 -3.20 10.96
C MET A 249 30.53 -2.99 9.44
N ASP A 250 30.97 -3.99 8.70
CA ASP A 250 30.80 -3.99 7.25
C ASP A 250 29.43 -4.57 6.87
N LEU A 251 28.51 -3.68 6.50
CA LEU A 251 27.16 -4.04 6.06
C LEU A 251 27.13 -4.45 4.58
N GLN A 252 28.27 -4.41 3.89
CA GLN A 252 28.36 -4.70 2.47
C GLN A 252 27.85 -6.11 2.14
N ALA A 253 28.05 -7.09 3.03
CA ALA A 253 27.56 -8.45 2.82
C ALA A 253 26.02 -8.55 2.80
N CYS A 254 25.31 -7.76 3.63
CA CYS A 254 23.85 -7.71 3.63
C CYS A 254 23.32 -6.93 2.41
N ILE A 255 23.98 -5.82 2.06
CA ILE A 255 23.65 -5.02 0.86
C ILE A 255 23.83 -5.88 -0.40
N ASP A 256 24.93 -6.61 -0.49
CA ASP A 256 25.24 -7.50 -1.61
C ASP A 256 24.21 -8.61 -1.76
N LEU A 257 23.75 -9.20 -0.65
CA LEU A 257 22.67 -10.20 -0.66
C LEU A 257 21.39 -9.68 -1.32
N ILE A 258 21.09 -8.39 -1.16
CA ILE A 258 19.87 -7.77 -1.70
C ILE A 258 20.08 -7.31 -3.15
N GLU A 259 21.19 -6.64 -3.45
CA GLU A 259 21.39 -5.90 -4.70
C GLU A 259 22.17 -6.65 -5.79
N LYS A 260 23.13 -7.51 -5.42
CA LYS A 260 24.02 -8.12 -6.41
C LYS A 260 23.26 -9.05 -7.35
N PRO A 261 23.85 -9.37 -8.52
CA PRO A 261 23.34 -10.44 -9.37
C PRO A 261 23.14 -11.72 -8.56
N MET A 262 22.03 -12.43 -8.79
CA MET A 262 21.55 -13.56 -7.96
C MET A 262 21.14 -13.19 -6.52
N GLY A 263 21.07 -11.91 -6.16
CA GLY A 263 20.50 -11.43 -4.90
C GLY A 263 18.98 -11.38 -4.93
N ILE A 264 18.38 -10.97 -3.80
CA ILE A 264 16.92 -10.99 -3.60
C ILE A 264 16.18 -10.19 -4.68
N MET A 265 16.66 -8.98 -5.01
CA MET A 265 16.02 -8.13 -6.03
C MET A 265 16.13 -8.73 -7.44
N SER A 266 17.28 -9.34 -7.77
CA SER A 266 17.49 -9.99 -9.08
C SER A 266 16.57 -11.19 -9.25
N ILE A 267 16.45 -12.04 -8.23
CA ILE A 267 15.57 -13.22 -8.27
C ILE A 267 14.11 -12.78 -8.40
N LEU A 268 13.72 -11.70 -7.70
CA LEU A 268 12.37 -11.15 -7.79
C LEU A 268 12.07 -10.60 -9.20
N GLU A 269 13.03 -9.89 -9.80
CA GLU A 269 12.94 -9.38 -11.17
C GLU A 269 12.78 -10.51 -12.19
N GLU A 270 13.59 -11.56 -12.08
CA GLU A 270 13.53 -12.73 -12.96
C GLU A 270 12.19 -13.47 -12.82
N GLU A 271 11.73 -13.77 -11.60
CA GLU A 271 10.43 -14.41 -11.36
C GLU A 271 9.26 -13.58 -11.89
N CYS A 272 9.39 -12.24 -11.92
CA CYS A 272 8.36 -11.40 -12.51
C CYS A 272 8.19 -11.60 -14.02
N MET A 273 9.22 -12.07 -14.72
CA MET A 273 9.17 -12.33 -16.16
C MET A 273 8.50 -13.66 -16.52
N PHE A 274 8.43 -14.61 -15.58
CA PHE A 274 7.84 -15.93 -15.84
C PHE A 274 6.32 -15.93 -15.61
N PRO A 275 5.49 -16.25 -16.63
CA PRO A 275 4.03 -16.18 -16.51
C PRO A 275 3.41 -17.15 -15.49
N LYS A 276 4.12 -18.26 -15.19
CA LYS A 276 3.68 -19.29 -14.23
C LYS A 276 4.36 -19.18 -12.86
N ALA A 277 5.19 -18.15 -12.63
CA ALA A 277 5.81 -17.93 -11.33
C ALA A 277 4.75 -17.50 -10.30
N SER A 278 4.99 -17.88 -9.06
CA SER A 278 4.18 -17.53 -7.89
C SER A 278 5.08 -17.13 -6.73
N ASP A 279 4.53 -16.51 -5.70
CA ASP A 279 5.33 -16.16 -4.52
C ASP A 279 5.95 -17.42 -3.87
N ALA A 280 5.33 -18.59 -4.03
CA ALA A 280 5.89 -19.87 -3.59
C ALA A 280 7.12 -20.31 -4.41
N THR A 281 7.12 -20.11 -5.73
CA THR A 281 8.31 -20.41 -6.56
C THR A 281 9.44 -19.44 -6.27
N PHE A 282 9.11 -18.17 -6.03
CA PHE A 282 10.05 -17.15 -5.57
C PHE A 282 10.69 -17.56 -4.23
N LYS A 283 9.88 -17.99 -3.25
CA LYS A 283 10.37 -18.52 -1.96
C LYS A 283 11.36 -19.66 -2.15
N ALA A 284 11.00 -20.65 -2.96
CA ALA A 284 11.84 -21.83 -3.19
C ALA A 284 13.21 -21.42 -3.75
N LYS A 285 13.22 -20.56 -4.78
CA LYS A 285 14.46 -20.04 -5.38
C LYS A 285 15.31 -19.23 -4.40
N LEU A 286 14.69 -18.39 -3.56
CA LEU A 286 15.41 -17.66 -2.51
C LEU A 286 16.11 -18.62 -1.54
N TYR A 287 15.41 -19.67 -1.11
CA TYR A 287 15.95 -20.67 -0.20
C TYR A 287 17.09 -21.46 -0.85
N ASP A 288 16.92 -21.94 -2.08
CA ASP A 288 17.95 -22.72 -2.78
C ASP A 288 19.23 -21.91 -3.05
N ASN A 289 19.08 -20.60 -3.32
CA ASN A 289 20.20 -19.73 -3.60
C ASN A 289 20.93 -19.26 -2.34
N HIS A 290 20.22 -18.94 -1.25
CA HIS A 290 20.81 -18.21 -0.12
C HIS A 290 20.83 -18.98 1.21
N LEU A 291 19.95 -19.97 1.40
CA LEU A 291 19.93 -20.73 2.64
C LEU A 291 21.26 -21.48 2.80
N TRP A 292 21.87 -21.36 3.97
CA TRP A 292 23.20 -21.90 4.32
C TRP A 292 24.40 -21.27 3.63
N LYS A 293 24.21 -20.40 2.63
CA LYS A 293 25.30 -19.69 1.95
C LYS A 293 25.53 -18.28 2.49
N SER A 294 24.51 -17.65 3.06
CA SER A 294 24.61 -16.32 3.67
C SER A 294 24.15 -16.36 5.13
N ASN A 295 24.99 -15.83 6.03
CA ASN A 295 24.67 -15.69 7.46
C ASN A 295 23.54 -14.67 7.71
N TYR A 296 23.30 -13.79 6.74
CA TYR A 296 22.29 -12.73 6.81
C TYR A 296 20.90 -13.21 6.38
N PHE A 297 20.78 -14.40 5.79
CA PHE A 297 19.51 -14.99 5.37
C PHE A 297 19.11 -16.14 6.31
N GLN A 298 17.98 -16.00 6.98
CA GLN A 298 17.53 -16.97 8.00
C GLN A 298 16.09 -17.45 7.75
N LYS A 299 15.77 -18.61 8.33
CA LYS A 299 14.38 -19.07 8.43
C LYS A 299 13.67 -18.31 9.56
N PRO A 300 12.40 -17.90 9.34
CA PRO A 300 11.67 -17.14 10.34
C PRO A 300 11.34 -18.00 11.55
N ARG A 301 11.30 -17.37 12.72
CA ARG A 301 10.88 -18.04 13.95
C ARG A 301 9.36 -18.09 13.98
N ILE A 302 8.81 -19.30 14.01
CA ILE A 302 7.36 -19.50 14.10
C ILE A 302 6.92 -19.18 15.53
N VAL A 303 6.26 -18.04 15.72
CA VAL A 303 5.70 -17.61 17.00
C VAL A 303 4.17 -17.61 16.90
N LYS A 304 3.49 -18.30 17.84
CA LYS A 304 2.02 -18.31 17.89
C LYS A 304 1.48 -16.88 18.08
N GLY A 305 0.59 -16.46 17.18
CA GLY A 305 -0.06 -15.14 17.23
C GLY A 305 0.57 -14.07 16.34
N LYS A 306 1.73 -14.32 15.72
CA LYS A 306 2.31 -13.41 14.73
C LYS A 306 1.89 -13.77 13.29
N PRO A 307 1.79 -12.79 12.38
CA PRO A 307 1.55 -13.04 10.96
C PRO A 307 2.58 -14.00 10.35
N GLU A 308 2.19 -14.76 9.33
CA GLU A 308 3.09 -15.71 8.67
C GLU A 308 4.23 -14.97 7.94
N ALA A 309 5.46 -15.16 8.42
CA ALA A 309 6.67 -14.72 7.75
C ALA A 309 7.27 -15.85 6.91
N HIS A 310 7.89 -15.49 5.79
CA HIS A 310 8.40 -16.46 4.82
C HIS A 310 9.93 -16.56 4.82
N PHE A 311 10.64 -15.48 5.14
CA PHE A 311 12.09 -15.47 5.38
C PHE A 311 12.45 -14.31 6.33
N SER A 312 13.64 -14.37 6.92
CA SER A 312 14.15 -13.31 7.78
C SER A 312 15.49 -12.81 7.29
N LEU A 313 15.70 -11.50 7.36
CA LEU A 313 17.01 -10.89 7.11
C LEU A 313 17.59 -10.34 8.40
N VAL A 314 18.88 -10.57 8.59
CA VAL A 314 19.65 -9.92 9.65
C VAL A 314 20.15 -8.59 9.12
N HIS A 315 19.54 -7.51 9.56
CA HIS A 315 19.99 -6.15 9.28
C HIS A 315 20.85 -5.64 10.44
N TYR A 316 21.56 -4.54 10.23
CA TYR A 316 22.32 -3.88 11.30
C TYR A 316 21.44 -3.49 12.51
N ALA A 317 20.19 -3.10 12.25
CA ALA A 317 19.22 -2.70 13.26
C ALA A 317 18.59 -3.88 14.02
N GLY A 318 18.60 -5.08 13.44
CA GLY A 318 17.97 -6.26 13.99
C GLY A 318 17.48 -7.25 12.92
N THR A 319 16.95 -8.38 13.36
CA THR A 319 16.33 -9.36 12.46
C THR A 319 14.92 -8.93 12.09
N VAL A 320 14.63 -8.85 10.78
CA VAL A 320 13.31 -8.48 10.25
C VAL A 320 12.71 -9.66 9.51
N ASP A 321 11.46 -9.98 9.86
CA ASP A 321 10.68 -11.07 9.28
C ASP A 321 9.81 -10.52 8.14
N TYR A 322 10.01 -11.05 6.92
CA TYR A 322 9.31 -10.59 5.71
C TYR A 322 8.25 -11.59 5.24
N ASN A 323 7.08 -11.08 4.91
CA ASN A 323 6.00 -11.80 4.25
C ASN A 323 6.05 -11.53 2.74
N ILE A 324 6.16 -12.57 1.92
CA ILE A 324 6.29 -12.48 0.46
C ILE A 324 4.96 -12.44 -0.30
N THR A 325 3.83 -12.50 0.40
CA THR A 325 2.52 -12.59 -0.25
C THR A 325 2.29 -11.36 -1.13
N ASN A 326 1.92 -11.62 -2.38
CA ASN A 326 1.73 -10.66 -3.46
C ASN A 326 2.99 -9.87 -3.87
N TRP A 327 4.20 -10.33 -3.56
CA TRP A 327 5.42 -9.62 -3.96
C TRP A 327 5.59 -9.54 -5.47
N LEU A 328 5.33 -10.63 -6.19
CA LEU A 328 5.41 -10.62 -7.65
C LEU A 328 4.41 -9.63 -8.25
N VAL A 329 3.20 -9.57 -7.71
CA VAL A 329 2.16 -8.65 -8.19
C VAL A 329 2.55 -7.20 -7.87
N LYS A 330 3.00 -6.92 -6.64
CA LYS A 330 3.47 -5.60 -6.21
C LYS A 330 4.65 -5.10 -7.05
N ASN A 331 5.58 -6.00 -7.40
CA ASN A 331 6.77 -5.63 -8.17
C ASN A 331 6.49 -5.41 -9.66
N LYS A 332 5.47 -6.11 -10.21
CA LYS A 332 4.98 -5.91 -11.59
C LYS A 332 4.12 -4.65 -11.74
N ASP A 333 3.45 -4.24 -10.66
CA ASP A 333 2.44 -3.17 -10.60
C ASP A 333 1.49 -3.18 -11.83
N PRO A 334 0.75 -4.29 -12.06
CA PRO A 334 -0.02 -4.45 -13.28
C PRO A 334 -1.20 -3.47 -13.32
N LEU A 335 -1.27 -2.67 -14.39
CA LEU A 335 -2.41 -1.80 -14.66
C LEU A 335 -3.33 -2.41 -15.71
N ASN A 336 -4.61 -2.06 -15.63
CA ASN A 336 -5.57 -2.39 -16.68
C ASN A 336 -5.30 -1.52 -17.92
N GLU A 337 -4.63 -2.10 -18.91
CA GLU A 337 -4.22 -1.42 -20.14
C GLU A 337 -5.40 -0.83 -20.93
N THR A 338 -6.58 -1.47 -20.87
CA THR A 338 -7.77 -0.94 -21.54
C THR A 338 -8.19 0.40 -20.93
N VAL A 339 -8.16 0.51 -19.60
CA VAL A 339 -8.48 1.75 -18.88
C VAL A 339 -7.37 2.79 -19.06
N VAL A 340 -6.10 2.39 -19.07
CA VAL A 340 -4.99 3.32 -19.38
C VAL A 340 -5.15 3.90 -20.79
N GLY A 341 -5.59 3.10 -21.76
CA GLY A 341 -5.91 3.59 -23.10
C GLY A 341 -7.03 4.64 -23.13
N LEU A 342 -8.00 4.56 -22.20
CA LEU A 342 -9.00 5.60 -22.00
C LEU A 342 -8.38 6.86 -21.39
N TYR A 343 -7.49 6.73 -20.40
CA TYR A 343 -6.79 7.86 -19.78
C TYR A 343 -5.94 8.63 -20.79
N GLN A 344 -5.24 7.93 -21.68
CA GLN A 344 -4.45 8.53 -22.77
C GLN A 344 -5.32 9.36 -23.72
N LYS A 345 -6.58 8.97 -23.93
CA LYS A 345 -7.56 9.65 -24.79
C LYS A 345 -8.51 10.58 -24.03
N SER A 346 -8.25 10.81 -22.74
CA SER A 346 -9.07 11.67 -21.91
C SER A 346 -9.15 13.09 -22.49
N THR A 347 -10.32 13.71 -22.35
CA THR A 347 -10.50 15.14 -22.65
C THR A 347 -9.74 16.04 -21.67
N MET A 348 -9.43 15.52 -20.47
CA MET A 348 -8.55 16.20 -19.51
C MET A 348 -7.09 16.05 -19.95
N LYS A 349 -6.54 17.11 -20.53
CA LYS A 349 -5.15 17.15 -21.02
C LYS A 349 -4.12 16.74 -19.96
N LEU A 350 -4.33 17.10 -18.70
CA LEU A 350 -3.44 16.69 -17.61
C LEU A 350 -3.39 15.16 -17.49
N LEU A 351 -4.55 14.49 -17.45
CA LEU A 351 -4.62 13.03 -17.37
C LEU A 351 -3.97 12.36 -18.58
N SER A 352 -4.28 12.86 -19.78
CA SER A 352 -3.68 12.36 -21.02
C SER A 352 -2.15 12.47 -20.98
N ASN A 353 -1.61 13.62 -20.53
CA ASN A 353 -0.17 13.84 -20.40
C ASN A 353 0.47 12.91 -19.35
N LEU A 354 -0.20 12.67 -18.22
CA LEU A 354 0.31 11.76 -17.18
C LEU A 354 0.52 10.33 -17.70
N PHE A 355 -0.36 9.87 -18.61
CA PHE A 355 -0.33 8.51 -19.16
C PHE A 355 0.24 8.40 -20.57
N ALA A 356 0.68 9.50 -21.20
CA ALA A 356 1.21 9.51 -22.57
C ALA A 356 2.43 8.60 -22.78
N GLY A 357 3.29 8.48 -21.75
CA GLY A 357 4.49 7.64 -21.78
C GLY A 357 4.28 6.19 -21.33
N TYR A 358 3.05 5.80 -20.97
CA TYR A 358 2.77 4.43 -20.55
C TYR A 358 2.70 3.50 -21.75
N THR A 359 3.72 2.66 -21.91
CA THR A 359 3.70 1.50 -22.81
C THR A 359 3.40 0.27 -21.98
N GLY A 360 2.28 -0.41 -22.28
CA GLY A 360 1.89 -1.64 -21.61
C GLY A 360 2.97 -2.74 -21.69
N ALA A 361 2.90 -3.72 -20.80
CA ALA A 361 3.90 -4.79 -20.69
C ALA A 361 3.99 -5.64 -21.99
N ASP A 362 2.90 -5.71 -22.75
CA ASP A 362 2.75 -6.64 -23.89
C ASP A 362 2.96 -5.99 -25.27
N CYS A 363 3.42 -4.73 -25.30
CA CYS A 363 3.86 -4.06 -26.54
C CYS A 363 5.16 -4.65 -27.12
N ALA A 364 5.83 -5.52 -26.37
CA ALA A 364 7.15 -6.07 -26.70
C ALA A 364 7.13 -7.16 -27.80
N ASP A 365 5.97 -7.73 -28.15
CA ASP A 365 5.89 -8.88 -29.07
C ASP A 365 5.34 -8.54 -30.48
N GLY A 366 5.25 -7.24 -30.82
CA GLY A 366 4.59 -6.76 -32.04
C GLY A 366 5.50 -6.02 -33.04
N GLY A 367 6.77 -6.40 -33.16
CA GLY A 367 7.72 -5.79 -34.10
C GLY A 367 7.64 -6.34 -35.52
N GLY A 368 6.45 -6.38 -36.13
CA GLY A 368 6.25 -6.82 -37.52
C GLY A 368 6.39 -5.68 -38.53
N GLY A 369 7.50 -5.69 -39.26
CA GLY A 369 7.70 -5.18 -40.63
C GLY A 369 6.89 -3.96 -41.14
N GLY A 370 7.56 -2.81 -41.20
CA GLY A 370 7.17 -1.68 -42.05
C GLY A 370 8.40 -0.93 -42.54
N GLY A 371 8.83 -1.21 -43.77
CA GLY A 371 10.07 -0.70 -44.35
C GLY A 371 10.03 0.81 -44.62
N GLY A 372 11.03 1.52 -44.10
CA GLY A 372 11.38 2.88 -44.47
C GLY A 372 12.88 3.07 -44.34
N LYS A 373 13.59 3.05 -45.47
CA LYS A 373 15.04 3.29 -45.56
C LYS A 373 15.37 4.70 -45.07
N GLY A 374 16.14 4.80 -44.00
CA GLY A 374 16.84 6.01 -43.58
C GLY A 374 18.10 5.61 -42.83
N LYS A 375 19.26 5.72 -43.49
CA LYS A 375 20.58 5.57 -42.88
C LYS A 375 20.79 6.72 -41.89
N ASP A 376 20.98 6.40 -40.62
CA ASP A 376 22.06 7.04 -39.85
C ASP A 376 22.42 6.27 -38.58
N GLY A 377 23.73 6.14 -38.36
CA GLY A 377 24.34 5.38 -37.29
C GLY A 377 24.28 6.12 -35.96
N GLY A 378 23.24 5.87 -35.18
CA GLY A 378 23.17 6.21 -33.76
C GLY A 378 22.65 5.01 -33.00
N LYS A 379 23.35 4.60 -31.92
CA LYS A 379 22.87 3.57 -30.98
C LYS A 379 21.45 3.93 -30.55
N LYS A 380 20.45 3.29 -31.15
CA LYS A 380 19.06 3.37 -30.70
C LYS A 380 19.03 2.97 -29.24
N LYS A 381 18.68 3.92 -28.37
CA LYS A 381 18.35 3.70 -26.95
C LYS A 381 17.46 2.46 -26.90
N LYS A 382 17.91 1.39 -26.23
CA LYS A 382 17.09 0.20 -25.98
C LYS A 382 15.74 0.69 -25.46
N LEU A 383 14.68 0.30 -26.18
CA LEU A 383 13.28 0.50 -25.78
C LEU A 383 13.15 0.20 -24.28
N SER A 384 12.43 1.05 -23.55
CA SER A 384 12.11 0.89 -22.12
C SER A 384 11.45 -0.48 -21.90
N PHE A 385 12.28 -1.48 -21.60
CA PHE A 385 11.86 -2.84 -21.29
C PHE A 385 11.07 -2.78 -19.98
N PHE A 386 10.08 -3.66 -19.81
CA PHE A 386 9.29 -3.83 -18.59
C PHE A 386 10.14 -3.59 -17.33
N GLN A 387 10.01 -2.41 -16.72
CA GLN A 387 10.82 -2.02 -15.58
C GLN A 387 10.00 -2.28 -14.32
N THR A 388 10.45 -3.23 -13.51
CA THR A 388 9.82 -3.54 -12.22
C THR A 388 10.03 -2.39 -11.24
N VAL A 389 9.20 -2.35 -10.20
CA VAL A 389 9.35 -1.38 -9.09
C VAL A 389 10.73 -1.51 -8.44
N SER A 390 11.22 -2.73 -8.23
CA SER A 390 12.56 -3.00 -7.69
C SER A 390 13.68 -2.42 -8.56
N ALA A 391 13.57 -2.54 -9.89
CA ALA A 391 14.59 -2.09 -10.82
C ALA A 391 14.67 -0.55 -10.83
N LEU A 392 13.52 0.12 -10.84
CA LEU A 392 13.45 1.58 -10.74
C LEU A 392 13.98 2.09 -9.39
N HIS A 393 13.59 1.44 -8.29
CA HIS A 393 14.08 1.78 -6.95
C HIS A 393 15.60 1.67 -6.87
N ARG A 394 16.18 0.56 -7.35
CA ARG A 394 17.62 0.32 -7.38
C ARG A 394 18.37 1.36 -8.22
N GLU A 395 17.85 1.71 -9.39
CA GLU A 395 18.45 2.76 -10.25
C GLU A 395 18.46 4.12 -9.54
N ASN A 396 17.34 4.53 -8.96
CA ASN A 396 17.21 5.80 -8.24
C ASN A 396 18.11 5.85 -7.00
N LEU A 397 18.16 4.75 -6.24
CA LEU A 397 19.00 4.64 -5.06
C LEU A 397 20.49 4.72 -5.42
N ASN A 398 20.93 4.11 -6.52
CA ASN A 398 22.32 4.21 -6.97
C ASN A 398 22.71 5.62 -7.42
N LYS A 399 21.80 6.33 -8.10
CA LYS A 399 22.01 7.76 -8.41
C LYS A 399 22.12 8.59 -7.14
N LEU A 400 21.25 8.35 -6.16
CA LEU A 400 21.30 9.03 -4.87
C LEU A 400 22.63 8.78 -4.15
N MET A 401 23.06 7.52 -4.01
CA MET A 401 24.32 7.19 -3.36
C MET A 401 25.54 7.79 -4.06
N THR A 402 25.51 7.88 -5.39
CA THR A 402 26.58 8.54 -6.17
C THR A 402 26.65 10.03 -5.84
N ASN A 403 25.50 10.71 -5.78
CA ASN A 403 25.43 12.11 -5.40
C ASN A 403 25.87 12.35 -3.95
N LEU A 404 25.49 11.48 -3.02
CA LEU A 404 25.90 11.62 -1.61
C LEU A 404 27.42 11.49 -1.44
N ARG A 405 28.05 10.56 -2.17
CA ARG A 405 29.51 10.36 -2.15
C ARG A 405 30.31 11.54 -2.68
N SER A 406 29.73 12.39 -3.53
CA SER A 406 30.39 13.61 -4.02
C SER A 406 30.16 14.83 -3.13
N THR A 407 29.43 14.69 -2.02
CA THR A 407 29.15 15.77 -1.07
C THR A 407 29.83 15.55 0.28
N HIS A 408 29.93 16.63 1.07
CA HIS A 408 30.31 16.54 2.47
C HIS A 408 29.05 16.31 3.33
N PRO A 409 28.89 15.13 3.97
CA PRO A 409 27.67 14.79 4.67
C PRO A 409 27.62 15.39 6.08
N HIS A 410 26.44 15.88 6.45
CA HIS A 410 26.10 16.25 7.82
C HIS A 410 24.92 15.40 8.27
N PHE A 411 25.02 14.76 9.44
CA PHE A 411 24.02 13.80 9.91
C PHE A 411 23.19 14.37 11.06
N VAL A 412 21.86 14.19 10.97
CA VAL A 412 20.91 14.46 12.06
C VAL A 412 20.09 13.19 12.27
N ARG A 413 20.08 12.67 13.50
CA ARG A 413 19.30 11.47 13.86
C ARG A 413 18.13 11.88 14.76
N CYS A 414 16.92 11.79 14.21
CA CYS A 414 15.69 12.06 14.95
C CYS A 414 15.28 10.84 15.77
N ILE A 415 14.78 11.05 16.99
CA ILE A 415 14.32 9.99 17.90
C ILE A 415 12.85 10.22 18.21
N ILE A 416 12.05 9.17 18.07
CA ILE A 416 10.64 9.15 18.45
C ILE A 416 10.55 8.87 19.95
N PRO A 417 9.95 9.76 20.76
CA PRO A 417 9.90 9.60 22.20
C PRO A 417 8.87 8.56 22.66
N ASN A 418 7.72 8.45 21.98
CA ASN A 418 6.64 7.52 22.32
C ASN A 418 5.72 7.28 21.10
N GLU A 419 5.02 6.14 21.05
CA GLU A 419 4.07 5.82 19.96
C GLU A 419 2.71 6.50 20.14
N THR A 420 2.35 6.86 21.37
CA THR A 420 1.07 7.52 21.69
C THR A 420 0.98 8.98 21.23
N LYS A 421 2.08 9.53 20.68
CA LYS A 421 2.22 10.94 20.25
C LYS A 421 1.91 11.95 21.37
N THR A 422 2.19 11.56 22.61
CA THR A 422 1.93 12.38 23.80
C THR A 422 3.16 13.26 24.11
N PRO A 423 3.03 14.60 24.19
CA PRO A 423 4.16 15.45 24.55
C PRO A 423 4.64 15.17 25.98
N GLY A 424 5.96 15.16 26.20
CA GLY A 424 6.57 14.96 27.52
C GLY A 424 6.64 13.51 28.01
N ALA A 425 5.96 12.57 27.36
CA ALA A 425 6.10 11.14 27.63
C ALA A 425 7.29 10.56 26.85
N MET A 426 8.05 9.64 27.46
CA MET A 426 9.16 8.96 26.82
C MET A 426 9.16 7.47 27.17
N GLU A 427 9.14 6.63 26.15
CA GLU A 427 9.17 5.18 26.28
C GLU A 427 10.61 4.70 26.15
N ASN A 428 11.24 4.41 27.30
CA ASN A 428 12.64 4.00 27.34
C ASN A 428 12.97 2.78 26.45
N PRO A 429 12.15 1.71 26.39
CA PRO A 429 12.44 0.58 25.50
C PRO A 429 12.47 0.97 24.02
N LEU A 430 11.55 1.82 23.59
CA LEU A 430 11.45 2.33 22.22
C LEU A 430 12.67 3.18 21.85
N VAL A 431 13.08 4.09 22.74
CA VAL A 431 14.24 4.95 22.50
C VAL A 431 15.54 4.15 22.51
N MET A 432 15.68 3.19 23.44
CA MET A 432 16.83 2.30 23.47
C MET A 432 16.96 1.45 22.21
N HIS A 433 15.84 1.00 21.65
CA HIS A 433 15.83 0.30 20.38
C HIS A 433 16.32 1.22 19.24
N GLN A 434 15.77 2.42 19.12
CA GLN A 434 16.18 3.41 18.11
C GLN A 434 17.65 3.81 18.21
N LEU A 435 18.20 3.98 19.42
CA LEU A 435 19.61 4.34 19.61
C LEU A 435 20.56 3.26 19.06
N ARG A 436 20.17 1.98 19.17
CA ARG A 436 20.90 0.86 18.55
C ARG A 436 20.70 0.85 17.04
N CYS A 437 19.45 0.94 16.58
CA CYS A 437 19.11 0.90 15.16
C CYS A 437 19.59 2.12 14.37
N ASN A 438 19.91 3.25 15.01
CA ASN A 438 20.48 4.42 14.35
C ASN A 438 22.02 4.45 14.37
N GLY A 439 22.66 3.45 14.99
CA GLY A 439 24.12 3.40 15.16
C GLY A 439 24.69 4.52 16.03
N VAL A 440 23.86 5.13 16.89
CA VAL A 440 24.25 6.30 17.71
C VAL A 440 25.26 5.89 18.78
N LEU A 441 25.07 4.72 19.40
CA LEU A 441 25.97 4.23 20.44
C LEU A 441 27.37 3.97 19.89
N GLU A 442 27.45 3.40 18.70
CA GLU A 442 28.69 3.11 17.98
C GLU A 442 29.36 4.40 17.54
N GLY A 443 28.60 5.35 16.99
CA GLY A 443 29.10 6.70 16.66
C GLY A 443 29.70 7.41 17.87
N ILE A 444 29.01 7.41 19.03
CA ILE A 444 29.50 8.03 20.26
C ILE A 444 30.80 7.38 20.76
N ARG A 445 30.88 6.04 20.73
CA ARG A 445 32.10 5.32 21.13
C ARG A 445 33.31 5.75 20.30
N ILE A 446 33.08 6.10 19.03
CA ILE A 446 34.14 6.43 18.08
C ILE A 446 34.51 7.90 18.19
N CYS A 447 33.54 8.82 18.21
CA CYS A 447 33.81 10.24 18.46
C CYS A 447 34.51 10.48 19.80
N ARG A 448 34.25 9.62 20.81
CA ARG A 448 34.94 9.67 22.12
C ARG A 448 36.39 9.20 22.05
N LYS A 449 36.72 8.26 21.16
CA LYS A 449 38.10 7.81 20.95
C LYS A 449 38.87 8.77 20.03
N GLY A 450 38.17 9.40 19.07
CA GLY A 450 38.75 10.38 18.15
C GLY A 450 38.86 11.79 18.74
N PHE A 451 39.03 12.78 17.86
CA PHE A 451 39.16 14.20 18.21
C PHE A 451 37.92 14.99 17.79
N PRO A 452 36.91 15.16 18.68
CA PRO A 452 35.64 15.79 18.32
C PRO A 452 35.74 17.29 18.07
N ASN A 453 36.76 17.96 18.61
CA ASN A 453 36.98 19.39 18.42
C ASN A 453 38.03 19.62 17.33
N ARG A 454 37.60 20.17 16.20
CA ARG A 454 38.48 20.53 15.07
C ARG A 454 38.54 22.04 14.95
N ILE A 455 39.68 22.62 15.34
CA ILE A 455 39.95 24.06 15.22
C ILE A 455 41.11 24.24 14.25
N LEU A 456 41.02 25.23 13.37
CA LEU A 456 42.13 25.59 12.48
C LEU A 456 43.38 25.92 13.30
N TYR A 457 44.52 25.39 12.89
CA TYR A 457 45.78 25.59 13.62
C TYR A 457 46.12 27.07 13.83
N GLY A 458 45.85 27.92 12.81
CA GLY A 458 46.05 29.36 12.91
C GLY A 458 45.22 30.00 14.02
N ASP A 459 43.93 29.67 14.10
CA ASP A 459 43.00 30.18 15.11
C ASP A 459 43.35 29.67 16.52
N PHE A 460 43.79 28.41 16.63
CA PHE A 460 44.21 27.84 17.90
C PHE A 460 45.51 28.46 18.41
N LYS A 461 46.49 28.66 17.53
CA LYS A 461 47.80 29.25 17.86
C LYS A 461 47.70 30.74 18.24
N GLN A 462 46.72 31.44 17.69
CA GLN A 462 46.51 32.87 17.96
C GLN A 462 45.82 33.15 19.31
N ARG A 463 45.07 32.18 19.83
CA ARG A 463 44.49 32.21 21.18
C ARG A 463 45.53 31.80 22.21
#